data_AF-A0AB39SZZ6-F1
#
_entry.id   AF-A0AB39SZZ6-F1
#
_cell.length_a   1.000
_cell.length_b   1.000
_cell.length_c   1.000
_cell.angle_alpha   90.00
_cell.angle_beta   90.00
_cell.angle_gamma   90.00
#
_symmetry.space_group_name_H-M   'P 1'
#
loop_
_entity.id
_entity.type
_entity.pdbx_description
1 polymer ?
#
loop_
_entity_poly.entity_id
_entity_poly.type
_entity_poly.pdbx_seq_one_letter_code
_entity_poly.pdbx_strand_id
1 'polypeptide(L)' 'MTNGQDDVRMTLRVSRDSGQTWGPRTEVRVGEDPAVPENPGRYPPCVCPRCSKQAQNAVASFRMVS' A
#
# COMPACT_ATOMS: atom_id res chain seq x y z
N MET A 1 21.44 22.28 21.20
CA MET A 1 21.71 21.55 19.95
C MET A 1 20.39 20.98 19.50
N THR A 2 19.81 21.49 18.41
CA THR A 2 18.55 20.96 17.87
C THR A 2 18.91 19.58 17.31
N ASN A 3 18.58 18.51 18.04
CA ASN A 3 18.65 17.17 17.48
C ASN A 3 17.78 17.21 16.22
N GLY A 4 18.32 16.85 15.05
CA GLY A 4 17.69 17.02 13.73
C GLY A 4 16.44 16.16 13.48
N GLN A 5 15.60 16.00 14.50
CA GLN A 5 14.32 15.29 14.51
C GLN A 5 13.28 15.98 13.60
N ASP A 6 13.43 17.28 13.33
CA ASP A 6 12.54 17.98 12.39
C ASP A 6 13.10 18.12 10.97
N ASP A 7 14.28 17.54 10.70
CA ASP A 7 14.89 17.59 9.37
C ASP A 7 14.11 16.72 8.37
N VAL A 8 13.64 17.33 7.28
CA VAL A 8 13.08 16.58 6.15
C VAL A 8 14.20 15.82 5.44
N ARG A 9 14.15 14.49 5.46
CA ARG A 9 15.16 13.62 4.83
C ARG A 9 14.74 13.08 3.48
N MET A 10 13.43 12.97 3.25
CA MET A 10 12.88 12.45 2.01
C MET A 10 11.53 13.08 1.70
N THR A 11 11.23 13.17 0.41
CA THR A 11 9.92 13.58 -0.07
C THR A 11 9.34 12.47 -0.93
N LEU A 12 8.11 12.07 -0.64
CA LEU A 12 7.39 11.02 -1.35
C LEU A 12 6.20 11.61 -2.09
N ARG A 13 5.88 11.02 -3.25
CA ARG A 13 4.62 11.21 -3.96
C ARG A 13 4.17 9.85 -4.46
N VAL A 14 2.87 9.58 -4.41
CA VAL A 14 2.29 8.30 -4.84
C VAL A 14 1.43 8.51 -6.08
N SER A 15 1.68 7.70 -7.11
CA SER A 15 0.78 7.54 -8.25
C SER A 15 -0.05 6.27 -8.09
N ARG A 16 -1.32 6.33 -8.49
CA ARG A 16 -2.25 5.19 -8.49
C ARG A 16 -2.69 4.78 -9.90
N ASP A 17 -2.14 5.41 -10.92
CA ASP A 17 -2.53 5.30 -12.33
C ASP A 17 -1.31 5.16 -13.26
N SER A 18 -0.31 4.41 -12.79
CA SER A 18 0.90 4.08 -13.54
C SER A 18 1.76 5.30 -13.90
N GLY A 19 1.78 6.31 -13.04
CA GLY A 19 2.61 7.50 -13.17
C GLY A 19 1.98 8.64 -13.95
N GLN A 20 0.72 8.51 -14.37
CA GLN A 20 0.01 9.56 -15.11
C GLN A 20 -0.33 10.76 -14.22
N THR A 21 -0.82 10.49 -13.00
CA THR A 21 -1.04 11.51 -11.98
C THR A 21 -0.31 11.17 -10.69
N TRP A 22 0.06 12.23 -9.97
CA TRP A 22 0.82 12.14 -8.74
C TRP A 22 0.09 12.89 -7.65
N GLY A 23 -0.17 12.21 -6.54
CA GLY A 23 -0.79 12.81 -5.37
C GLY A 23 0.07 13.91 -4.72
N PRO A 24 -0.40 14.41 -3.57
CA PRO A 24 0.30 15.40 -2.77
C PRO A 24 1.72 14.94 -2.38
N ARG A 25 2.59 15.91 -2.10
CA ARG A 25 3.94 15.67 -1.56
C ARG A 25 3.84 15.36 -0.07
N THR A 26 4.37 14.22 0.33
CA THR A 26 4.57 13.83 1.73
C THR A 26 6.03 14.05 2.09
N GLU A 27 6.28 14.69 3.23
CA GLU A 27 7.63 14.89 3.77
C GLU A 27 7.88 13.85 4.86
N VAL A 28 9.02 13.18 4.81
CA VAL A 28 9.44 12.19 5.81
C VAL A 28 10.53 12.83 6.66
N ARG A 29 10.26 12.96 7.95
CA ARG A 29 11.14 13.56 8.96
C ARG A 29 11.76 12.51 9.86
N VAL A 30 12.82 12.88 10.57
CA VAL A 30 13.56 11.97 11.45
C VAL A 30 12.83 11.79 12.78
N GLY A 31 12.42 10.55 13.12
CA GLY A 31 11.76 10.28 14.40
C GLY A 31 10.24 10.44 14.38
N GLU A 32 9.67 10.78 13.23
CA GLU A 32 8.26 10.54 12.95
C GLU A 32 8.11 9.05 12.57
N ASP A 33 7.46 8.27 13.44
CA ASP A 33 7.18 6.85 13.18
C ASP A 33 5.75 6.74 12.63
N PRO A 34 5.57 6.60 11.29
CA PRO A 34 4.24 6.50 10.72
C PRO A 34 3.59 5.20 11.23
N ALA A 35 2.35 5.30 11.69
CA ALA A 35 1.60 4.16 12.22
C ALA A 35 1.69 2.96 11.28
N VAL A 36 2.32 1.88 11.77
CA VAL A 36 2.41 0.62 11.03
C VAL A 36 0.97 0.12 10.83
N PRO A 37 0.54 -0.15 9.59
CA PRO A 37 -0.78 -0.73 9.37
C PRO A 37 -0.91 -2.02 10.18
N GLU A 38 -2.08 -2.28 10.78
CA GLU A 38 -2.32 -3.49 11.59
C GLU A 38 -2.02 -4.80 10.83
N ASN A 39 -1.97 -4.75 9.50
CA ASN A 39 -1.65 -5.89 8.66
C ASN A 39 -0.78 -5.49 7.46
N PRO A 40 0.55 -5.30 7.65
CA PRO A 40 1.43 -4.76 6.61
C PRO A 40 1.63 -5.73 5.43
N GLY A 41 1.31 -7.02 5.60
CA GLY A 41 1.38 -8.03 4.55
C GLY A 41 0.10 -8.17 3.72
N ARG A 42 -1.03 -7.61 4.17
CA ARG A 42 -2.31 -7.73 3.45
C ARG A 42 -2.46 -6.59 2.46
N TYR A 43 -1.76 -6.71 1.33
CA TYR A 43 -2.07 -5.89 0.17
C TYR A 43 -3.57 -6.05 -0.17
N PRO A 44 -4.28 -4.96 -0.53
CA PRO A 44 -5.65 -5.10 -0.97
C PRO A 44 -5.70 -6.13 -2.10
N PRO A 45 -6.69 -7.04 -2.10
CA PRO A 45 -6.79 -8.04 -3.14
C PRO A 45 -6.82 -7.34 -4.50
N CYS A 46 -6.01 -7.81 -5.44
CA CYS A 46 -6.01 -7.24 -6.78
C CYS A 46 -7.40 -7.45 -7.40
N VAL A 47 -8.11 -6.34 -7.66
CA VAL A 47 -9.47 -6.36 -8.25
C VAL A 47 -9.46 -6.27 -9.78
N CYS A 48 -8.30 -6.49 -10.42
CA CYS A 48 -8.24 -6.51 -11.87
C CYS A 48 -9.03 -7.71 -12.42
N PRO A 49 -9.59 -7.63 -13.65
CA PRO A 49 -10.42 -8.70 -14.21
C PRO A 49 -9.77 -10.09 -14.21
N ARG A 50 -8.43 -10.15 -14.33
CA ARG A 50 -7.66 -11.40 -14.28
C ARG A 50 -7.67 -12.02 -12.87
N CYS A 51 -7.39 -11.22 -11.85
CA CYS A 51 -7.31 -11.67 -10.46
C CYS A 51 -8.70 -11.93 -9.86
N SER A 52 -9.71 -11.14 -10.23
CA SER A 52 -11.10 -11.36 -9.81
C SER A 52 -11.64 -12.72 -10.29
N LYS A 53 -11.34 -13.13 -11.53
CA LYS A 53 -11.71 -14.46 -12.05
C LYS A 53 -11.00 -15.59 -11.28
N GLN A 54 -9.72 -15.44 -10.97
CA GLN A 54 -8.98 -16.45 -10.19
C GLN A 54 -9.53 -16.60 -8.76
N ALA A 55 -9.89 -15.50 -8.10
CA ALA A 55 -10.49 -15.55 -6.77
C ALA A 55 -11.84 -16.30 -6.78
N GLN A 56 -12.69 -16.04 -7.79
CA GLN A 56 -13.96 -16.75 -7.95
C GLN A 56 -13.75 -18.27 -8.16
N ASN A 57 -12.78 -18.64 -9.00
CA ASN A 57 -12.45 -20.05 -9.25
C ASN A 57 -11.91 -20.75 -7.99
N ALA A 58 -11.07 -20.06 -7.20
CA ALA A 58 -10.58 -20.60 -5.93
C ALA A 58 -11.74 -20.88 -4.97
N VAL A 59 -12.65 -19.91 -4.78
CA VAL A 59 -13.84 -20.07 -3.93
C VAL A 59 -14.76 -21.20 -4.41
N ALA A 60 -14.90 -21.39 -5.72
CA ALA A 60 -15.68 -22.49 -6.29
C ALA A 60 -15.03 -23.86 -6.01
N SER A 61 -13.70 -23.98 -6.12
CA SER A 61 -12.97 -25.21 -5.81
C SER A 61 -13.08 -25.61 -4.33
N PHE A 62 -13.07 -24.65 -3.41
CA PHE A 62 -13.28 -24.93 -1.97
C PHE A 62 -14.68 -25.49 -1.65
N ARG A 63 -15.69 -25.21 -2.48
CA ARG A 63 -17.07 -25.70 -2.28
C ARG A 63 -17.32 -27.10 -2.85
N MET A 64 -16.45 -27.60 -3.74
CA MET A 64 -16.60 -28.94 -4.33
C MET A 64 -15.85 -30.03 -3.54
N VAL A 65 -15.04 -29.68 -2.55
CA VAL A 65 -14.42 -30.62 -1.63
C VAL A 65 -15.27 -30.65 -0.35
N SER A 66 -16.40 -31.35 -0.39
CA SER A 66 -17.27 -31.66 0.77
C SER A 66 -18.00 -32.97 0.53
#